data_AF-A0A8B8J747-F1
#
_entry.id   AF-A0A8B8J747-F1
#
_cell.length_a   1.000
_cell.length_b   1.000
_cell.length_c   1.000
_cell.angle_alpha   90.00
_cell.angle_beta   90.00
_cell.angle_gamma   90.00
#
_symmetry.space_group_name_H-M   'P 1'
#
loop_
_entity.id
_entity.type
_entity.pdbx_description
1 polymer ?
#
loop_
_entity_poly.entity_id
_entity_poly.type
_entity_poly.pdbx_seq_one_letter_code
_entity_poly.pdbx_strand_id
1 'polypeptide(L)'
;MESSGDNARLGFGKMGYGCNHYRRRCKIRAPCCNEIFPCRLCHNESTAVAQVCSNCGVNMGQYFCGVCKFYDDDIEKRQYHCNECGICRIGGKENFFHCQKCGSCYSIDLRDKHVCVENSMRHNCSICYEYLFDSLKVTTVLKCGHTMHSQCFHEMLKHDKYSCPICSKTVADMSRAWRKLDEETEATVMPENYRFKKVWILCNDCNDTTEVFFHVIGQKCSHCDSYNTRVVAPPVLPR
;
A
#
# COMPACT_ATOMS: atom_id res chain seq x y z
N MET A 1 3.80 41.92 41.27
CA MET A 1 4.50 40.63 41.49
C MET A 1 3.66 39.86 42.48
N GLU A 2 2.64 39.16 41.98
CA GLU A 2 1.77 38.33 42.80
C GLU A 2 2.15 36.87 42.58
N SER A 3 2.47 36.21 43.69
CA SER A 3 2.85 34.82 43.84
C SER A 3 1.72 33.89 43.40
N SER A 4 1.85 33.29 42.22
CA SER A 4 1.04 32.16 41.80
C SER A 4 1.64 30.88 42.40
N GLY A 5 1.12 30.45 43.53
CA GLY A 5 1.57 29.24 44.21
C GLY A 5 0.50 28.72 45.13
N ASP A 6 -0.59 28.19 44.55
CA ASP A 6 -1.42 27.13 45.15
C ASP A 6 -2.56 26.77 44.19
N ASN A 7 -2.29 25.87 43.22
CA ASN A 7 -3.36 25.11 42.58
C ASN A 7 -2.93 23.70 42.16
N ALA A 8 -2.13 23.04 43.00
CA ALA A 8 -1.73 21.64 42.81
C ALA A 8 -2.79 20.64 43.32
N ARG A 9 -4.09 20.93 43.18
CA ARG A 9 -5.19 20.03 43.61
C ARG A 9 -6.36 19.87 42.63
N LEU A 10 -6.21 20.26 41.35
CA LEU A 10 -7.25 20.08 40.33
C LEU A 10 -6.89 19.11 39.19
N GLY A 11 -5.92 18.21 39.41
CA GLY A 11 -5.40 17.30 38.37
C GLY A 11 -5.80 15.82 38.46
N PHE A 12 -6.39 15.34 39.57
CA PHE A 12 -6.71 13.92 39.77
C PHE A 12 -8.06 13.54 39.12
N GLY A 13 -8.16 13.64 37.79
CA GLY A 13 -9.44 13.26 37.16
C GLY A 13 -9.62 13.48 35.67
N LYS A 14 -8.58 13.65 34.84
CA LYS A 14 -8.77 13.56 33.38
C LYS A 14 -9.00 12.10 32.99
N MET A 15 -10.28 11.76 32.85
CA MET A 15 -10.86 10.44 32.64
C MET A 15 -10.50 9.84 31.28
N GLY A 16 -9.69 8.78 31.28
CA GLY A 16 -9.54 7.86 30.14
C GLY A 16 -10.57 6.71 30.12
N TYR A 17 -11.54 6.71 31.05
CA TYR A 17 -12.47 5.59 31.22
C TYR A 17 -13.92 6.09 31.34
N GLY A 18 -14.80 5.49 30.52
CA GLY A 18 -16.21 5.84 30.33
C GLY A 18 -16.69 5.41 28.94
N CYS A 19 -17.90 5.79 28.56
CA CYS A 19 -18.41 5.69 27.19
C CYS A 19 -19.30 6.90 26.87
N ASN A 20 -19.74 7.04 25.63
CA ASN A 20 -20.62 8.15 25.22
C ASN A 20 -21.98 8.14 25.95
N HIS A 21 -22.39 7.00 26.51
CA HIS A 21 -23.62 6.89 27.29
C HIS A 21 -23.48 7.38 28.72
N TYR A 22 -22.37 7.05 29.37
CA TYR A 22 -22.16 7.32 30.79
C TYR A 22 -20.68 7.53 31.11
N ARG A 23 -20.42 8.57 31.91
CA ARG A 23 -19.10 8.87 32.48
C ARG A 23 -18.91 8.11 33.79
N ARG A 24 -18.33 6.91 33.73
CA ARG A 24 -18.13 6.01 34.87
C ARG A 24 -16.68 5.50 34.90
N ARG A 25 -16.15 5.20 36.09
CA ARG A 25 -14.81 4.62 36.27
C ARG A 25 -14.82 3.09 36.43
N CYS A 26 -15.95 2.44 36.21
CA CYS A 26 -16.10 0.99 36.29
C CYS A 26 -16.77 0.44 35.02
N LYS A 27 -16.44 -0.81 34.68
CA LYS A 27 -17.17 -1.61 33.69
C LYS A 27 -18.16 -2.52 34.42
N ILE A 28 -19.25 -2.87 33.76
CA ILE A 28 -20.24 -3.82 34.27
C ILE A 28 -19.98 -5.20 33.67
N ARG A 29 -20.26 -6.26 34.45
CA ARG A 29 -20.37 -7.62 33.92
C ARG A 29 -21.83 -7.89 33.58
N ALA A 30 -22.13 -8.16 32.32
CA ALA A 30 -23.49 -8.38 31.87
C ALA A 30 -23.98 -9.76 32.36
N PRO A 31 -25.10 -9.85 33.11
CA PRO A 31 -25.55 -11.13 33.66
C PRO A 31 -25.96 -12.17 32.60
N CYS A 32 -26.38 -11.71 31.42
CA CYS A 32 -26.86 -12.58 30.34
C CYS A 32 -25.77 -13.36 29.60
N CYS A 33 -24.57 -12.79 29.46
CA CYS A 33 -23.45 -13.38 28.71
C CYS A 33 -22.15 -13.46 29.51
N ASN A 34 -22.13 -12.89 30.72
CA ASN A 34 -21.00 -12.88 31.64
C ASN A 34 -19.78 -12.05 31.18
N GLU A 35 -19.93 -11.33 30.07
CA GLU A 35 -18.93 -10.45 29.43
C GLU A 35 -18.88 -9.05 30.05
N ILE A 36 -17.75 -8.34 29.86
CA ILE A 36 -17.48 -7.04 30.51
C ILE A 36 -17.65 -5.86 29.54
N PHE A 37 -18.56 -4.93 29.87
CA PHE A 37 -18.88 -3.75 29.05
C PHE A 37 -18.80 -2.43 29.82
N PRO A 38 -18.54 -1.28 29.16
CA PRO A 38 -18.56 0.03 29.81
C PRO A 38 -19.90 0.37 30.45
N CYS A 39 -21.02 -0.06 29.85
CA CYS A 39 -22.37 0.08 30.39
C CYS A 39 -23.36 -0.86 29.70
N ARG A 40 -24.61 -0.87 30.17
CA ARG A 40 -25.69 -1.70 29.59
C ARG A 40 -26.03 -1.33 28.14
N LEU A 41 -25.90 -0.06 27.77
CA LEU A 41 -26.21 0.40 26.41
C LEU A 41 -25.12 -0.06 25.44
N CYS A 42 -23.84 0.06 25.82
CA CYS A 42 -22.73 -0.51 25.06
C CYS A 42 -22.82 -2.04 24.94
N HIS A 43 -23.28 -2.73 25.99
CA HIS A 43 -23.59 -4.16 25.91
C HIS A 43 -24.64 -4.40 24.82
N ASN A 44 -25.81 -3.76 24.93
CA ASN A 44 -26.90 -3.97 23.98
C ASN A 44 -26.50 -3.64 22.53
N GLU A 45 -25.76 -2.56 22.30
CA GLU A 45 -25.24 -2.19 20.98
C GLU A 45 -24.28 -3.24 20.42
N SER A 46 -23.47 -3.86 21.27
CA SER A 46 -22.55 -4.93 20.87
C SER A 46 -23.27 -6.25 20.62
N THR A 47 -24.31 -6.57 21.38
CA THR A 47 -25.05 -7.84 21.29
C THR A 47 -26.23 -7.81 20.33
N ALA A 48 -26.67 -6.63 19.90
CA ALA A 48 -27.71 -6.49 18.87
C ALA A 48 -27.21 -6.89 17.47
N VAL A 49 -25.89 -7.04 17.30
CA VAL A 49 -25.29 -7.43 16.02
C VAL A 49 -25.14 -8.94 16.00
N ALA A 50 -25.99 -9.62 15.22
CA ALA A 50 -25.96 -11.06 15.04
C ALA A 50 -26.43 -11.40 13.62
N GLN A 51 -25.96 -12.53 13.09
CA GLN A 51 -26.39 -13.03 11.78
C GLN A 51 -27.90 -13.32 11.74
N VAL A 52 -28.46 -13.83 12.84
CA VAL A 52 -29.88 -14.16 12.95
C VAL A 52 -30.49 -13.28 14.03
N CYS A 53 -31.61 -12.62 13.69
CA CYS A 53 -32.34 -11.78 14.64
C CYS A 53 -32.92 -12.64 15.78
N SER A 54 -32.58 -12.33 17.02
CA SER A 54 -33.08 -13.07 18.20
C SER A 54 -34.57 -12.88 18.46
N ASN A 55 -35.19 -11.83 17.91
CA ASN A 55 -36.62 -11.54 18.09
C ASN A 55 -37.52 -12.25 17.06
N CYS A 56 -37.12 -12.25 15.78
CA CYS A 56 -37.95 -12.79 14.69
C CYS A 56 -37.32 -13.98 13.93
N GLY A 57 -36.09 -14.38 14.25
CA GLY A 57 -35.42 -15.51 13.61
C GLY A 57 -34.96 -15.28 12.17
N VAL A 58 -35.13 -14.07 11.63
CA VAL A 58 -34.70 -13.73 10.27
C VAL A 58 -33.17 -13.75 10.17
N ASN A 59 -32.65 -14.43 9.15
CA ASN A 59 -31.25 -14.39 8.77
C ASN A 59 -30.97 -13.08 8.00
N MET A 60 -30.07 -12.25 8.52
CA MET A 60 -29.70 -10.94 7.98
C MET A 60 -28.64 -11.02 6.88
N GLY A 61 -28.02 -12.18 6.67
CA GLY A 61 -27.00 -12.38 5.64
C GLY A 61 -26.47 -13.82 5.66
N GLN A 62 -26.42 -14.47 4.50
CA GLN A 62 -25.80 -15.81 4.40
C GLN A 62 -24.35 -15.82 4.88
N TYR A 63 -23.59 -14.76 4.58
CA TYR A 63 -22.30 -14.45 5.18
C TYR A 63 -22.46 -13.33 6.22
N PHE A 64 -21.90 -13.56 7.41
CA PHE A 64 -21.80 -12.56 8.46
C PHE A 64 -20.38 -12.50 9.02
N CYS A 65 -19.82 -11.29 9.09
CA CYS A 65 -18.59 -11.04 9.80
C CYS A 65 -18.88 -10.24 11.07
N GLY A 66 -18.73 -10.88 12.24
CA GLY A 66 -18.93 -10.23 13.54
C GLY A 66 -17.88 -9.15 13.86
N VAL A 67 -16.67 -9.26 13.31
CA VAL A 67 -15.60 -8.26 13.50
C VAL A 67 -15.91 -6.97 12.74
N CYS A 68 -16.25 -7.09 11.46
CA CYS A 68 -16.59 -5.95 10.61
C CYS A 68 -18.05 -5.51 10.72
N LYS A 69 -18.90 -6.29 11.40
CA LYS A 69 -20.37 -6.12 11.44
C LYS A 69 -20.98 -6.05 10.03
N PHE A 70 -20.50 -6.91 9.15
CA PHE A 70 -20.84 -6.93 7.73
C PHE A 70 -21.73 -8.13 7.40
N TYR A 71 -22.74 -7.91 6.56
CA TYR A 71 -23.71 -8.90 6.11
C TYR A 71 -23.72 -8.91 4.58
N ASP A 72 -23.75 -10.11 3.98
CA ASP A 72 -23.87 -10.30 2.53
C ASP A 72 -24.59 -11.62 2.26
N ASP A 73 -25.53 -11.63 1.33
CA ASP A 73 -26.27 -12.84 0.97
C ASP A 73 -25.58 -13.66 -0.13
N ASP A 74 -24.68 -13.03 -0.89
CA ASP A 74 -23.99 -13.66 -2.00
C ASP A 74 -22.74 -14.41 -1.53
N ILE A 75 -22.88 -15.71 -1.25
CA ILE A 75 -21.76 -16.56 -0.82
C ILE A 75 -20.82 -16.97 -1.96
N GLU A 76 -21.18 -16.73 -3.23
CA GLU A 76 -20.35 -17.08 -4.38
C GLU A 76 -19.09 -16.21 -4.45
N LYS A 77 -19.12 -15.02 -3.85
CA LYS A 77 -17.94 -14.17 -3.63
C LYS A 77 -16.90 -14.81 -2.71
N ARG A 78 -17.25 -15.84 -1.94
CA ARG A 78 -16.35 -16.57 -1.01
C ARG A 78 -15.66 -15.60 -0.05
N GLN A 79 -16.44 -14.79 0.65
CA GLN A 79 -15.94 -13.77 1.58
C GLN A 79 -15.20 -14.40 2.75
N TYR A 80 -14.20 -13.70 3.26
CA TYR A 80 -13.52 -14.07 4.50
C TYR A 80 -12.96 -12.84 5.20
N HIS A 81 -12.85 -12.90 6.53
CA HIS A 81 -12.19 -11.86 7.30
C HIS A 81 -10.69 -12.14 7.41
N CYS A 82 -9.85 -11.12 7.12
CA CYS A 82 -8.43 -11.18 7.40
C CYS A 82 -8.14 -10.42 8.71
N ASN A 83 -7.80 -11.14 9.77
CA ASN A 83 -7.53 -10.54 11.09
C ASN A 83 -6.38 -9.52 11.07
N GLU A 84 -5.38 -9.74 10.21
CA GLU A 84 -4.18 -8.90 10.14
C GLU A 84 -4.43 -7.60 9.37
N CYS A 85 -5.32 -7.63 8.37
CA CYS A 85 -5.80 -6.41 7.72
C CYS A 85 -6.93 -5.75 8.52
N GLY A 86 -7.72 -6.51 9.29
CA GLY A 86 -8.91 -6.02 9.98
C GLY A 86 -10.11 -5.76 9.07
N ILE A 87 -10.12 -6.27 7.83
CA ILE A 87 -11.19 -6.09 6.85
C ILE A 87 -11.61 -7.42 6.21
N CYS A 88 -12.85 -7.47 5.71
CA CYS A 88 -13.31 -8.57 4.88
C CYS A 88 -12.73 -8.48 3.47
N ARG A 89 -12.40 -9.64 2.89
CA ARG A 89 -11.91 -9.82 1.52
C ARG A 89 -12.81 -10.85 0.83
N ILE A 90 -12.67 -10.97 -0.49
CA ILE A 90 -13.42 -11.90 -1.33
C ILE A 90 -12.47 -12.85 -2.07
N GLY A 91 -12.98 -13.95 -2.61
CA GLY A 91 -12.24 -14.91 -3.42
C GLY A 91 -11.72 -16.14 -2.68
N GLY A 92 -12.16 -16.38 -1.44
CA GLY A 92 -11.84 -17.56 -0.64
C GLY A 92 -10.52 -17.43 0.14
N LYS A 93 -10.55 -17.67 1.45
CA LYS A 93 -9.38 -17.52 2.33
C LYS A 93 -8.19 -18.36 1.87
N GLU A 94 -8.46 -19.53 1.32
CA GLU A 94 -7.48 -20.49 0.85
C GLU A 94 -6.80 -20.13 -0.47
N ASN A 95 -7.24 -19.07 -1.18
CA ASN A 95 -6.55 -18.57 -2.39
C ASN A 95 -5.64 -17.38 -2.09
N PHE A 96 -5.62 -16.91 -0.84
CA PHE A 96 -4.88 -15.71 -0.45
C PHE A 96 -3.99 -15.98 0.75
N PHE A 97 -2.94 -15.17 0.87
CA PHE A 97 -2.11 -15.11 2.06
C PHE A 97 -1.84 -13.66 2.43
N HIS A 98 -1.69 -13.39 3.72
CA HIS A 98 -1.24 -12.09 4.19
C HIS A 98 0.29 -12.07 4.29
N CYS A 99 0.91 -11.06 3.71
CA CYS A 99 2.34 -10.82 3.84
C CYS A 99 2.58 -9.81 4.98
N GLN A 100 3.18 -10.26 6.09
CA GLN A 100 3.45 -9.40 7.26
C GLN A 100 4.27 -8.17 6.91
N LYS A 101 5.28 -8.33 6.06
CA LYS A 101 6.18 -7.24 5.68
C LYS A 101 5.46 -6.21 4.80
N CYS A 102 4.65 -6.63 3.83
CA CYS A 102 3.85 -5.69 3.04
C CYS A 102 2.65 -5.12 3.79
N GLY A 103 2.15 -5.84 4.81
CA GLY A 103 0.90 -5.54 5.49
C GLY A 103 -0.33 -5.70 4.58
N SER A 104 -0.28 -6.63 3.62
CA SER A 104 -1.29 -6.78 2.55
C SER A 104 -1.58 -8.23 2.20
N CYS A 105 -2.82 -8.52 1.78
CA CYS A 105 -3.24 -9.83 1.28
C CYS A 105 -3.03 -9.95 -0.24
N TYR A 106 -2.36 -11.02 -0.67
CA TYR A 106 -2.08 -11.35 -2.07
C TYR A 106 -2.61 -12.75 -2.43
N SER A 107 -2.79 -13.02 -3.72
CA SER A 107 -3.03 -14.40 -4.20
C SER A 107 -1.87 -15.30 -3.81
N ILE A 108 -2.13 -16.56 -3.47
CA ILE A 108 -1.10 -17.57 -3.19
C ILE A 108 -0.11 -17.74 -4.35
N ASP A 109 -0.51 -17.44 -5.58
CA ASP A 109 0.40 -17.46 -6.74
C ASP A 109 1.60 -16.52 -6.59
N LEU A 110 1.42 -15.44 -5.82
CA LEU A 110 2.42 -14.42 -5.51
C LEU A 110 3.25 -14.73 -4.26
N ARG A 111 2.98 -15.86 -3.59
CA ARG A 111 3.78 -16.29 -2.45
C ARG A 111 5.23 -16.46 -2.89
N ASP A 112 6.12 -15.79 -2.16
CA ASP A 112 7.58 -15.77 -2.39
C ASP A 112 8.05 -15.22 -3.75
N LYS A 113 7.14 -14.76 -4.62
CA LYS A 113 7.45 -14.19 -5.95
C LYS A 113 7.24 -12.68 -6.04
N HIS A 114 6.49 -12.10 -5.11
CA HIS A 114 6.22 -10.66 -5.14
C HIS A 114 7.41 -9.84 -4.67
N VAL A 115 7.58 -8.65 -5.25
CA VAL A 115 8.54 -7.66 -4.76
C VAL A 115 8.01 -7.11 -3.45
N CYS A 116 8.59 -7.57 -2.35
CA CYS A 116 8.12 -7.28 -1.00
C CYS A 116 8.65 -5.93 -0.51
N VAL A 117 7.82 -4.88 -0.69
CA VAL A 117 8.05 -3.54 -0.16
C VAL A 117 7.29 -3.37 1.14
N GLU A 118 7.97 -2.88 2.17
CA GLU A 118 7.37 -2.69 3.48
C GLU A 118 6.17 -1.75 3.41
N ASN A 119 5.05 -2.14 4.03
CA ASN A 119 3.86 -1.29 4.15
C ASN A 119 3.34 -0.74 2.80
N SER A 120 3.37 -1.57 1.75
CA SER A 120 3.13 -1.16 0.36
C SER A 120 1.77 -0.50 0.10
N MET A 121 0.77 -0.62 0.99
CA MET A 121 -0.52 0.05 0.88
C MET A 121 -0.79 1.07 2.00
N ARG A 122 0.09 1.19 3.00
CA ARG A 122 -0.08 2.16 4.11
C ARG A 122 0.54 3.51 3.78
N HIS A 123 0.26 4.01 2.58
CA HIS A 123 0.67 5.32 2.13
C HIS A 123 -0.36 5.88 1.15
N ASN A 124 -0.20 7.16 0.78
CA ASN A 124 -1.08 7.82 -0.17
C ASN A 124 -0.66 7.48 -1.60
N CYS A 125 -1.64 7.41 -2.51
CA CYS A 125 -1.37 7.33 -3.95
C CYS A 125 -0.53 8.54 -4.38
N SER A 126 0.59 8.31 -5.07
CA SER A 126 1.51 9.38 -5.48
C SER A 126 0.95 10.33 -6.55
N ILE A 127 -0.25 10.04 -7.08
CA ILE A 127 -0.89 10.81 -8.15
C ILE A 127 -2.08 11.60 -7.59
N CYS A 128 -3.02 10.92 -6.92
CA CYS A 128 -4.25 11.56 -6.40
C CYS A 128 -4.22 11.84 -4.90
N TYR A 129 -3.14 11.48 -4.19
CA TYR A 129 -2.93 11.71 -2.76
C TYR A 129 -3.96 11.10 -1.79
N GLU A 130 -4.88 10.29 -2.30
CA GLU A 130 -5.82 9.52 -1.49
C GLU A 130 -5.10 8.34 -0.82
N TYR A 131 -5.46 8.06 0.43
CA TYR A 131 -4.88 6.97 1.20
C TYR A 131 -5.30 5.61 0.64
N LEU A 132 -4.34 4.76 0.29
CA LEU A 132 -4.60 3.54 -0.48
C LEU A 132 -5.38 2.48 0.32
N PHE A 133 -5.09 2.34 1.61
CA PHE A 133 -5.67 1.27 2.43
C PHE A 133 -7.18 1.44 2.66
N ASP A 134 -7.65 2.68 2.84
CA ASP A 134 -9.07 2.98 3.09
C ASP A 134 -9.85 3.27 1.78
N SER A 135 -9.16 3.36 0.64
CA SER A 135 -9.82 3.64 -0.63
C SER A 135 -10.62 2.44 -1.13
N LEU A 136 -11.82 2.71 -1.65
CA LEU A 136 -12.62 1.73 -2.39
C LEU A 136 -12.15 1.55 -3.84
N LYS A 137 -11.19 2.35 -4.29
CA LYS A 137 -10.66 2.29 -5.65
C LYS A 137 -9.73 1.09 -5.79
N VAL A 138 -9.80 0.43 -6.95
CA VAL A 138 -8.91 -0.69 -7.27
C VAL A 138 -7.46 -0.21 -7.28
N THR A 139 -6.61 -0.90 -6.54
CA THR A 139 -5.16 -0.66 -6.48
C THR A 139 -4.42 -1.64 -7.37
N THR A 140 -3.27 -1.21 -7.90
CA THR A 140 -2.33 -2.05 -8.65
C THR A 140 -0.94 -1.97 -8.01
N VAL A 141 -0.25 -3.11 -7.95
CA VAL A 141 1.14 -3.18 -7.51
C VAL A 141 2.02 -3.12 -8.75
N LEU A 142 2.89 -2.12 -8.81
CA LEU A 142 3.82 -1.92 -9.91
C LEU A 142 4.95 -2.96 -9.88
N LYS A 143 5.68 -3.11 -10.99
CA LYS A 143 6.85 -4.01 -11.06
C LYS A 143 7.92 -3.72 -10.01
N CYS A 144 8.07 -2.46 -9.59
CA CYS A 144 8.99 -2.05 -8.53
C CYS A 144 8.47 -2.33 -7.11
N GLY A 145 7.26 -2.88 -6.95
CA GLY A 145 6.61 -3.21 -5.69
C GLY A 145 5.80 -2.07 -5.05
N HIS A 146 5.92 -0.84 -5.54
CA HIS A 146 5.09 0.28 -5.07
C HIS A 146 3.63 0.14 -5.54
N THR A 147 2.69 0.62 -4.74
CA THR A 147 1.25 0.52 -5.04
C THR A 147 0.67 1.88 -5.41
N MET A 148 -0.30 1.90 -6.33
CA MET A 148 -1.12 3.08 -6.64
C MET A 148 -2.49 2.66 -7.16
N HIS A 149 -3.44 3.58 -7.31
CA HIS A 149 -4.73 3.25 -7.93
C HIS A 149 -4.56 2.85 -9.39
N SER A 150 -5.30 1.84 -9.83
CA SER A 150 -5.28 1.35 -11.22
C SER A 150 -5.65 2.45 -12.22
N GLN A 151 -6.60 3.32 -11.87
CA GLN A 151 -6.96 4.47 -12.70
C GLN A 151 -5.79 5.46 -12.85
N CYS A 152 -5.13 5.80 -11.74
CA CYS A 152 -3.97 6.69 -11.75
C CYS A 152 -2.79 6.09 -12.53
N PHE A 153 -2.55 4.78 -12.39
CA PHE A 153 -1.56 4.06 -13.19
C PHE A 153 -1.88 4.15 -14.69
N HIS A 154 -3.13 3.92 -15.07
CA HIS A 154 -3.55 3.96 -16.47
C HIS A 154 -3.46 5.36 -17.07
N GLU A 155 -3.81 6.39 -16.31
CA GLU A 155 -3.64 7.80 -16.69
C GLU A 155 -2.16 8.16 -16.87
N MET A 156 -1.30 7.70 -15.96
CA MET A 156 0.16 7.86 -16.07
C MET A 156 0.69 7.26 -17.40
N LEU A 157 0.25 6.05 -17.76
CA LEU A 157 0.61 5.42 -19.03
C LEU A 157 0.09 6.17 -20.26
N LYS A 158 -1.11 6.76 -20.18
CA LYS A 158 -1.69 7.57 -21.27
C LYS A 158 -0.91 8.85 -21.56
N HIS A 159 -0.17 9.37 -20.58
CA HIS A 159 0.68 10.55 -20.73
C HIS A 159 2.16 10.21 -20.99
N ASP A 160 2.44 8.99 -21.45
CA ASP A 160 3.78 8.48 -21.74
C ASP A 160 4.73 8.62 -20.54
N LYS A 161 4.21 8.41 -19.32
CA LYS A 161 5.00 8.37 -18.09
C LYS A 161 5.15 6.92 -17.66
N TYR A 162 6.33 6.36 -17.91
CA TYR A 162 6.63 4.95 -17.63
C TYR A 162 7.55 4.75 -16.42
N SER A 163 7.92 5.81 -15.72
CA SER A 163 8.76 5.76 -14.52
C SER A 163 7.91 5.94 -13.26
N CYS A 164 8.13 5.08 -12.27
CA CYS A 164 7.45 5.15 -10.98
C CYS A 164 7.75 6.51 -10.31
N PRO A 165 6.73 7.27 -9.86
CA PRO A 165 6.95 8.56 -9.20
C PRO A 165 7.69 8.45 -7.86
N ILE A 166 7.73 7.25 -7.26
CA ILE A 166 8.32 7.01 -5.93
C ILE A 166 9.80 6.63 -6.03
N CYS A 167 10.18 5.83 -7.03
CA CYS A 167 11.55 5.28 -7.13
C CYS A 167 12.18 5.37 -8.52
N SER A 168 11.51 6.00 -9.48
CA SER A 168 11.97 6.19 -10.87
C SER A 168 12.16 4.91 -11.71
N LYS A 169 11.99 3.71 -11.15
CA LYS A 169 11.98 2.43 -11.89
C LYS A 169 10.87 2.38 -12.93
N THR A 170 11.15 1.72 -14.06
CA THR A 170 10.18 1.46 -15.11
C THR A 170 9.04 0.58 -14.61
N VAL A 171 7.80 0.96 -14.91
CA VAL A 171 6.60 0.29 -14.39
C VAL A 171 5.92 -0.65 -15.38
N ALA A 172 6.23 -0.52 -16.67
CA ALA A 172 5.64 -1.29 -17.77
C ALA A 172 6.69 -2.19 -18.44
N ASP A 173 6.29 -2.98 -19.43
CA ASP A 173 7.25 -3.63 -20.33
C ASP A 173 7.69 -2.64 -21.42
N MET A 174 8.97 -2.27 -21.39
CA MET A 174 9.57 -1.31 -22.32
C MET A 174 10.45 -1.97 -23.38
N SER A 175 10.43 -3.31 -23.50
CA SER A 175 11.29 -4.05 -24.44
C SER A 175 11.18 -3.53 -25.88
N ARG A 176 9.96 -3.21 -26.33
CA ARG A 176 9.73 -2.62 -27.66
C ARG A 176 10.29 -1.20 -27.78
N ALA A 177 10.21 -0.39 -26.73
CA ALA A 177 10.73 0.97 -26.73
C ALA A 177 12.27 0.97 -26.72
N TRP A 178 12.88 0.11 -25.91
CA TRP A 178 14.34 -0.08 -25.90
C TRP A 178 14.87 -0.54 -27.25
N ARG A 179 14.20 -1.50 -27.91
CA ARG A 179 14.60 -1.94 -29.25
C ARG A 179 14.58 -0.81 -30.29
N LYS A 180 13.58 0.08 -30.22
CA LYS A 180 13.56 1.26 -31.10
C LYS A 180 14.72 2.22 -30.82
N LEU A 181 15.06 2.42 -29.55
CA LEU A 181 16.20 3.26 -29.16
C LEU A 181 17.53 2.63 -29.59
N ASP A 182 17.65 1.29 -29.59
CA ASP A 182 18.79 0.58 -30.17
C ASP A 182 18.91 0.84 -31.68
N GLU A 183 17.82 0.67 -32.43
CA GLU A 183 17.76 0.94 -33.88
C GLU A 183 18.13 2.41 -34.21
N GLU A 184 17.60 3.37 -33.44
CA GLU A 184 17.93 4.80 -33.58
C GLU A 184 19.38 5.12 -33.22
N THR A 185 19.93 4.42 -32.22
CA THR A 185 21.33 4.55 -31.82
C THR A 185 22.27 4.06 -32.93
N GLU A 186 21.95 2.95 -33.58
CA GLU A 186 22.74 2.43 -34.70
C GLU A 186 22.63 3.32 -35.96
N ALA A 187 21.44 3.86 -36.24
CA ALA A 187 21.20 4.73 -37.39
C ALA A 187 21.83 6.13 -37.25
N THR A 188 22.14 6.57 -36.02
CA THR A 188 22.65 7.92 -35.75
C THR A 188 24.16 7.91 -35.56
N VAL A 189 24.91 8.41 -36.53
CA VAL A 189 26.37 8.54 -36.40
C VAL A 189 26.73 9.64 -35.40
N MET A 190 27.49 9.28 -34.37
CA MET A 190 27.96 10.25 -33.37
C MET A 190 28.98 11.24 -33.97
N PRO A 191 28.87 12.55 -33.68
CA PRO A 191 29.86 13.55 -34.08
C PRO A 191 31.26 13.20 -33.53
N GLU A 192 32.31 13.54 -34.28
CA GLU A 192 33.70 13.18 -33.96
C GLU A 192 34.12 13.55 -32.53
N ASN A 193 33.75 14.76 -32.08
CA ASN A 193 34.07 15.26 -30.74
C ASN A 193 33.44 14.45 -29.59
N TYR A 194 32.39 13.67 -29.87
CA TYR A 194 31.66 12.88 -28.89
C TYR A 194 31.82 11.37 -29.07
N ARG A 195 32.38 10.92 -30.19
CA ARG A 195 32.48 9.51 -30.58
C ARG A 195 33.13 8.60 -29.53
N PHE A 196 34.14 9.11 -28.83
CA PHE A 196 34.86 8.38 -27.78
C PHE A 196 34.61 8.95 -26.38
N LYS A 197 33.67 9.89 -26.24
CA LYS A 197 33.32 10.46 -24.95
C LYS A 197 32.62 9.39 -24.12
N LYS A 198 33.14 9.12 -22.93
CA LYS A 198 32.47 8.26 -21.95
C LYS A 198 31.77 9.08 -20.88
N VAL A 199 30.68 8.53 -20.35
CA VAL A 199 29.91 9.11 -19.26
C VAL A 199 29.57 8.03 -18.25
N TRP A 200 29.54 8.41 -16.98
CA TRP A 200 29.02 7.56 -15.92
C TRP A 200 27.50 7.68 -15.87
N ILE A 201 26.82 6.55 -15.76
CA ILE A 201 25.37 6.48 -15.65
C ILE A 201 24.95 5.69 -14.42
N LEU A 202 23.84 6.10 -13.81
CA LEU A 202 23.07 5.28 -12.88
C LEU A 202 21.83 4.76 -13.61
N CYS A 203 21.65 3.45 -13.65
CA CYS A 203 20.42 2.85 -14.17
C CYS A 203 19.33 2.84 -13.09
N ASN A 204 18.17 3.44 -13.36
CA ASN A 204 17.07 3.45 -12.40
C ASN A 204 16.44 2.06 -12.24
N ASP A 205 16.59 1.16 -13.21
CA ASP A 205 15.95 -0.17 -13.18
C ASP A 205 16.76 -1.19 -12.38
N CYS A 206 18.07 -1.34 -12.66
CA CYS A 206 18.94 -2.26 -11.91
C CYS A 206 19.68 -1.61 -10.74
N ASN A 207 19.68 -0.28 -10.63
CA ASN A 207 20.42 0.51 -9.63
C ASN A 207 21.95 0.44 -9.73
N ASP A 208 22.50 -0.14 -10.80
CA ASP A 208 23.96 -0.18 -11.01
C ASP A 208 24.49 1.11 -11.62
N THR A 209 25.75 1.40 -11.31
CA THR A 209 26.50 2.52 -11.88
C THR A 209 27.55 1.99 -12.85
N THR A 210 27.53 2.46 -14.09
CA THR A 210 28.42 1.98 -15.16
C THR A 210 28.97 3.12 -16.00
N GLU A 211 30.14 2.93 -16.60
CA GLU A 211 30.70 3.85 -17.57
C GLU A 211 30.37 3.36 -18.98
N VAL A 212 29.71 4.20 -19.78
CA VAL A 212 29.29 3.87 -21.16
C VAL A 212 29.70 4.97 -22.13
N PHE A 213 29.73 4.65 -23.43
CA PHE A 213 29.92 5.67 -24.45
C PHE A 213 28.70 6.59 -24.53
N PHE A 214 28.95 7.89 -24.55
CA PHE A 214 27.91 8.89 -24.67
C PHE A 214 27.24 8.80 -26.05
N HIS A 215 25.93 8.61 -26.07
CA HIS A 215 25.13 8.70 -27.28
C HIS A 215 24.06 9.81 -27.19
N VAL A 216 23.77 10.51 -28.29
CA VAL A 216 22.79 11.62 -28.28
C VAL A 216 21.34 11.15 -28.08
N ILE A 217 21.02 9.92 -28.48
CA ILE A 217 19.67 9.32 -28.35
C ILE A 217 19.39 8.90 -26.90
N GLY A 218 20.39 8.35 -26.21
CA GLY A 218 20.22 7.88 -24.84
C GLY A 218 21.36 6.98 -24.41
N GLN A 219 21.51 6.80 -23.10
CA GLN A 219 22.57 5.96 -22.54
C GLN A 219 22.00 4.60 -22.15
N LYS A 220 22.40 3.54 -22.85
CA LYS A 220 21.98 2.17 -22.56
C LYS A 220 22.75 1.62 -21.37
N CYS A 221 22.05 1.02 -20.42
CA CYS A 221 22.69 0.29 -19.33
C CYS A 221 23.33 -1.01 -19.83
N SER A 222 24.61 -1.23 -19.52
CA SER A 222 25.33 -2.45 -19.91
C SER A 222 24.95 -3.71 -19.12
N HIS A 223 24.16 -3.59 -18.04
CA HIS A 223 23.76 -4.72 -17.20
C HIS A 223 22.35 -5.25 -17.50
N CYS A 224 21.41 -4.37 -17.86
CA CYS A 224 20.00 -4.75 -18.03
C CYS A 224 19.36 -4.19 -19.31
N ASP A 225 20.15 -3.60 -20.21
CA ASP A 225 19.72 -3.05 -21.50
C ASP A 225 18.68 -1.92 -21.44
N SER A 226 18.32 -1.46 -20.24
CA SER A 226 17.40 -0.34 -20.05
C SER A 226 18.04 1.00 -20.44
N TYR A 227 17.26 1.88 -21.06
CA TYR A 227 17.63 3.29 -21.24
C TYR A 227 16.99 4.20 -20.17
N ASN A 228 16.35 3.66 -19.14
CA ASN A 228 15.91 4.42 -17.97
C ASN A 228 17.12 4.75 -17.07
N THR A 229 18.01 5.59 -17.58
CA THR A 229 19.31 5.91 -16.98
C THR A 229 19.45 7.42 -16.81
N ARG A 230 20.33 7.84 -15.90
CA ARG A 230 20.73 9.25 -15.74
C ARG A 230 22.24 9.35 -15.70
N VAL A 231 22.79 10.40 -16.30
CA VAL A 231 24.22 10.71 -16.20
C VAL A 231 24.55 11.18 -14.78
N VAL A 232 25.63 10.65 -14.22
CA VAL A 232 26.11 10.97 -12.88
C VAL A 232 27.60 11.32 -12.91
N ALA A 233 28.11 11.87 -11.81
CA ALA A 233 29.56 12.05 -11.64
C ALA A 233 30.26 10.68 -11.50
N PRO A 234 31.57 10.60 -11.80
CA PRO A 234 32.35 9.39 -11.55
C PRO A 234 32.23 8.92 -10.10
N PRO A 235 32.10 7.61 -9.84
CA PRO A 235 32.04 7.09 -8.48
C PRO A 235 33.34 7.41 -7.73
N VAL A 236 33.18 7.87 -6.50
CA VAL A 236 34.32 8.10 -5.60
C VAL A 236 34.76 6.74 -5.07
N LEU A 237 35.90 6.23 -5.54
CA LEU A 237 36.46 5.00 -4.98
C LEU A 237 36.80 5.22 -3.50
N PRO A 238 36.37 4.33 -2.59
CA PRO A 238 36.79 4.42 -1.20
C PRO A 238 38.32 4.30 -1.12
N ARG A 239 38.93 5.26 -0.41
CA ARG A 239 40.37 5.28 -0.13
C ARG A 239 40.75 4.18 0.86
#